data_AF-A0ABD0RYI7-F1
#
_entry.id   AF-A0ABD0RYI7-F1
#
_cell.length_a   1.000
_cell.length_b   1.000
_cell.length_c   1.000
_cell.angle_alpha   90.00
_cell.angle_beta   90.00
_cell.angle_gamma   90.00
#
_symmetry.space_group_name_H-M   'P 1'
#
loop_
_entity.id
_entity.type
_entity.pdbx_description
1 polymer ?
#
loop_
_entity_poly.entity_id
_entity_poly.type
_entity_poly.pdbx_seq_one_letter_code
_entity_poly.pdbx_strand_id
1 'polypeptide(L)' 'MTAVNLSFAAAGFLGAYHLGVTEAFLRHGDKLLSSLKACAGASAGALVATVMITAPDKLQ' A
#
# COMPACT_ATOMS: atom_id res chain seq x y z
N MET A 1 -5.48 18.25 -8.34
CA MET A 1 -5.66 17.16 -7.36
C MET A 1 -4.54 17.27 -6.33
N THR A 2 -4.87 17.17 -5.04
CA THR A 2 -3.86 17.20 -3.96
C THR A 2 -3.12 15.88 -3.95
N ALA A 3 -1.81 15.90 -4.20
CA ALA A 3 -0.99 14.70 -4.15
C ALA A 3 -0.88 14.16 -2.72
N VAL A 4 -1.06 12.86 -2.55
CA VAL A 4 -0.94 12.16 -1.25
C VAL A 4 0.24 11.19 -1.26
N ASN A 5 0.90 11.07 -0.12
CA ASN A 5 1.94 10.05 0.11
C ASN A 5 1.41 9.03 1.11
N LEU A 6 1.62 7.76 0.83
CA LEU A 6 1.19 6.65 1.68
C LEU A 6 2.40 6.03 2.36
N SER A 7 2.30 5.77 3.66
CA SER A 7 3.39 5.20 4.46
C SER A 7 2.88 4.02 5.27
N PHE A 8 3.60 2.90 5.20
CA PHE A 8 3.29 1.68 5.95
C PHE A 8 4.29 1.47 7.09
N ALA A 9 3.80 1.45 8.32
CA ALA A 9 4.62 1.22 9.50
C ALA A 9 5.20 -0.21 9.54
N ALA A 10 6.28 -0.40 10.30
CA ALA A 10 6.80 -1.72 10.61
C ALA A 10 5.80 -2.48 11.50
N ALA A 11 5.39 -3.67 11.05
CA ALA A 11 4.34 -4.44 11.71
C ALA A 11 4.72 -5.92 11.97
N GLY A 12 5.93 -6.35 11.58
CA GLY A 12 6.35 -7.75 11.69
C GLY A 12 5.32 -8.70 11.07
N PHE A 13 4.85 -9.67 11.84
CA PHE A 13 3.79 -10.61 11.43
C PHE A 13 2.47 -9.91 11.05
N LEU A 14 2.13 -8.79 11.71
CA LEU A 14 0.93 -8.00 11.39
C LEU A 14 1.05 -7.28 10.03
N GLY A 15 2.18 -7.41 9.32
CA GLY A 15 2.30 -7.04 7.91
C GLY A 15 1.27 -7.74 7.00
N ALA A 16 0.79 -8.92 7.37
CA ALA A 16 -0.30 -9.58 6.65
C ALA A 16 -1.61 -8.76 6.67
N TYR A 17 -1.88 -8.04 7.77
CA TYR A 17 -3.01 -7.12 7.84
C TYR A 17 -2.81 -5.94 6.88
N HIS A 18 -1.59 -5.39 6.78
CA HIS A 18 -1.29 -4.34 5.81
C HIS A 18 -1.49 -4.81 4.35
N LEU A 19 -1.23 -6.08 4.03
CA LEU A 19 -1.52 -6.63 2.70
C LEU A 19 -3.02 -6.60 2.39
N GLY A 20 -3.88 -7.08 3.31
CA GLY A 20 -5.34 -7.06 3.12
C GLY A 20 -5.92 -5.64 3.05
N VAL A 21 -5.39 -4.70 3.84
CA VAL A 21 -5.75 -3.28 3.72
C VAL A 21 -5.36 -2.71 2.36
N THR A 22 -4.19 -3.10 1.84
CA THR A 22 -3.71 -2.65 0.52
C THR A 22 -4.56 -3.22 -0.61
N GLU A 23 -4.95 -4.50 -0.54
CA GLU A 23 -5.92 -5.13 -1.44
C GLU A 23 -7.25 -4.36 -1.46
N ALA A 24 -7.79 -4.03 -0.29
CA ALA A 24 -9.02 -3.25 -0.19
C ALA A 24 -8.86 -1.84 -0.80
N PHE A 25 -7.71 -1.20 -0.61
CA PHE A 25 -7.40 0.08 -1.26
C PHE A 25 -7.32 -0.06 -2.78
N LEU A 26 -6.72 -1.12 -3.32
CA LEU A 26 -6.64 -1.37 -4.76
C LEU A 26 -8.02 -1.62 -5.38
N ARG A 27 -8.94 -2.26 -4.66
CA ARG A 27 -10.29 -2.58 -5.16
C ARG A 27 -11.30 -1.44 -5.03
N HIS A 28 -11.14 -0.56 -4.05
CA HIS A 28 -12.18 0.44 -3.70
C HIS A 28 -11.65 1.88 -3.65
N GLY A 29 -10.34 2.07 -3.73
CA GLY A 29 -9.65 3.33 -3.47
C GLY A 29 -9.26 4.12 -4.71
N ASP A 30 -9.90 3.91 -5.87
CA ASP A 30 -9.49 4.52 -7.16
C ASP A 30 -9.24 6.03 -7.07
N LYS A 31 -10.07 6.78 -6.33
CA LYS A 31 -9.92 8.24 -6.13
C LYS A 31 -8.69 8.61 -5.31
N LEU A 32 -8.32 7.78 -4.33
CA LEU A 32 -7.12 7.98 -3.52
C LEU A 32 -5.88 7.59 -4.31
N LEU A 33 -5.94 6.47 -5.02
CA LEU A 33 -4.86 5.95 -5.87
C LEU A 33 -4.55 6.91 -7.02
N SER A 34 -5.56 7.55 -7.61
CA SER A 34 -5.35 8.56 -8.67
C SER A 34 -4.60 9.81 -8.19
N SER A 35 -4.51 10.02 -6.88
CA SER A 35 -3.80 11.15 -6.25
C SER A 35 -2.50 10.72 -5.58
N LEU A 36 -2.14 9.43 -5.64
CA LEU A 36 -0.99 8.86 -4.94
C LEU A 36 0.32 9.22 -5.65
N LYS A 37 1.23 9.87 -4.94
CA LYS A 37 2.53 10.31 -5.49
C LYS A 37 3.67 9.39 -5.08
N ALA A 38 3.68 8.94 -3.84
CA ALA A 38 4.73 8.09 -3.32
C ALA A 38 4.20 7.10 -2.29
N CYS A 39 4.85 5.94 -2.23
CA CYS A 39 4.64 4.92 -1.23
C CYS A 39 5.95 4.68 -0.48
N ALA A 40 5.88 4.59 0.84
CA ALA A 40 7.03 4.31 1.70
C ALA A 40 6.67 3.25 2.73
N GLY A 41 7.67 2.59 3.31
CA GLY A 41 7.45 1.71 4.44
C GLY A 41 8.74 1.26 5.13
N ALA A 42 8.58 0.63 6.28
CA ALA A 42 9.69 0.07 7.06
C ALA A 42 9.44 -1.41 7.40
N SER A 43 10.48 -2.25 7.33
CA SER A 43 10.38 -3.70 7.61
C SER A 43 9.24 -4.36 6.82
N ALA A 44 8.28 -5.02 7.47
CA ALA A 44 7.10 -5.59 6.83
C ALA A 44 6.26 -4.55 6.04
N GLY A 45 6.20 -3.29 6.51
CA GLY A 45 5.56 -2.21 5.77
C GLY A 45 6.29 -1.85 4.47
N ALA A 46 7.62 -1.98 4.43
CA ALA A 46 8.39 -1.77 3.21
C ALA A 46 8.08 -2.86 2.17
N LEU A 47 7.89 -4.11 2.61
CA LEU A 47 7.48 -5.21 1.74
C LEU A 47 6.09 -4.95 1.15
N VAL A 48 5.13 -4.49 1.97
CA VAL A 48 3.78 -4.14 1.51
C VAL A 48 3.82 -2.98 0.50
N ALA A 49 4.55 -1.90 0.82
CA ALA A 49 4.73 -0.77 -0.10
C ALA A 49 5.37 -1.21 -1.43
N THR A 50 6.33 -2.13 -1.37
CA THR A 50 7.00 -2.69 -2.55
C THR A 50 6.01 -3.47 -3.41
N VAL A 51 5.22 -4.37 -2.82
CA VAL A 51 4.21 -5.15 -3.56
C VAL A 51 3.16 -4.22 -4.18
N MET A 52 2.69 -3.22 -3.44
CA MET A 52 1.72 -2.24 -3.94
C MET A 52 2.22 -1.50 -5.20
N ILE A 53 3.51 -1.15 -5.27
CA ILE A 53 4.07 -0.40 -6.41
C ILE A 53 4.49 -1.33 -7.55
N THR A 54 5.04 -2.52 -7.24
CA THR A 54 5.69 -3.39 -8.24
C THR A 54 4.81 -4.53 -8.74
N ALA A 55 3.82 -4.97 -7.96
CA ALA A 55 2.93 -6.06 -8.30
C ALA A 55 1.54 -5.91 -7.64
N PRO A 56 0.83 -4.78 -7.88
CA PRO A 56 -0.51 -4.57 -7.32
C PRO A 56 -1.50 -5.66 -7.74
N ASP A 57 -1.35 -6.23 -8.94
CA ASP A 57 -2.22 -7.30 -9.45
C ASP A 57 -2.11 -8.61 -8.65
N LYS A 58 -1.05 -8.80 -7.85
CA LYS A 58 -0.92 -9.97 -6.97
C LYS A 58 -1.70 -9.83 -5.66
N LEU A 59 -2.22 -8.64 -5.37
CA LEU A 59 -3.06 -8.34 -4.22
C LEU A 59 -4.56 -8.38 -4.56
N GLN A 60 -4.93 -8.43 -5.85
CA GLN A 60 -6.32 -8.53 -6.32
C GLN A 60 -6.75 -9.97 -6.55
#